data_AF-A0A4V2K078-F1
#
_entry.id   AF-A0A4V2K078-F1
#
_cell.length_a   1.000
_cell.length_b   1.000
_cell.length_c   1.000
_cell.angle_alpha   90.00
_cell.angle_beta   90.00
_cell.angle_gamma   90.00
#
_symmetry.space_group_name_H-M   'P 1'
#
loop_
_entity.id
_entity.type
_entity.pdbx_description
1 polymer ?
#
loop_
_entity_poly.entity_id
_entity_poly.type
_entity_poly.pdbx_seq_one_letter_code
_entity_poly.pdbx_strand_id
1 'polypeptide(L)'
;MAGSKKLCWRGDLFICSFRQYSSPLRSGHKAANLFTESTVYRYMEDPVTSKKWFKANTDNVLAIYKAEHRITKEDLYLVIGTLKAQDYALFINHEHPNGQVNFNVFSAMRNGCP
;
A
#
# COMPACT_ATOMS: atom_id res chain seq x y z
N MET A 1 -0.80 -63.68 4.87
CA MET A 1 -0.53 -62.84 6.06
C MET A 1 0.11 -61.56 5.59
N ALA A 2 -0.70 -60.52 5.35
CA ALA A 2 -0.24 -59.24 4.84
C ALA A 2 -0.19 -58.23 5.98
N GLY A 3 0.97 -57.59 6.15
CA GLY A 3 1.27 -56.65 7.21
C GLY A 3 0.31 -55.46 7.22
N SER A 4 -0.23 -55.20 8.40
CA SER A 4 -1.12 -54.09 8.70
C SER A 4 -0.38 -52.76 8.54
N LYS A 5 -0.76 -51.96 7.54
CA LYS A 5 -0.39 -50.54 7.47
C LYS A 5 -1.17 -49.79 8.53
N LYS A 6 -0.56 -49.56 9.71
CA LYS A 6 -1.00 -48.50 10.63
C LYS A 6 -0.74 -47.16 9.96
N LEU A 7 -1.77 -46.57 9.35
CA LEU A 7 -1.81 -45.11 9.20
C LEU A 7 -2.01 -44.53 10.61
N CYS A 8 -0.95 -43.95 11.16
CA CYS A 8 -1.03 -43.17 12.37
C CYS A 8 -1.75 -41.85 12.04
N TRP A 9 -3.05 -41.79 12.32
CA TRP A 9 -3.79 -40.54 12.42
C TRP A 9 -3.47 -39.89 13.77
N ARG A 10 -2.47 -39.00 13.80
CA ARG A 10 -2.29 -38.00 14.87
C ARG A 10 -1.63 -36.75 14.30
N GLY A 11 -2.40 -35.66 14.25
CA GLY A 11 -1.88 -34.30 14.07
C GLY A 11 -2.24 -33.65 12.74
N ASP A 12 -3.53 -33.44 12.49
CA ASP A 12 -3.96 -32.47 11.47
C ASP A 12 -3.67 -31.05 11.96
N LEU A 13 -2.41 -30.61 11.80
CA LEU A 13 -2.12 -29.19 11.69
C LEU A 13 -1.90 -28.91 10.20
N PHE A 14 -3.00 -28.66 9.49
CA PHE A 14 -2.95 -28.01 8.19
C PHE A 14 -2.44 -26.59 8.41
N ILE A 15 -1.13 -26.39 8.35
CA ILE A 15 -0.53 -25.06 8.49
C ILE A 15 -0.80 -24.30 7.18
N CYS A 16 -1.93 -23.60 7.11
CA CYS A 16 -2.00 -22.40 6.28
C CYS A 16 -1.04 -21.39 6.91
N SER A 17 -0.01 -20.95 6.19
CA SER A 17 0.93 -19.99 6.77
C SER A 17 0.24 -18.64 6.89
N PHE A 18 -0.16 -18.29 8.10
CA PHE A 18 -0.71 -16.98 8.47
C PHE A 18 0.44 -16.05 8.82
N ARG A 19 0.53 -14.90 8.13
CA ARG A 19 1.45 -13.83 8.49
C ARG A 19 0.63 -12.58 8.78
N GLN A 20 0.78 -12.03 9.97
CA GLN A 20 0.18 -10.76 10.35
C GLN A 20 1.26 -9.70 10.49
N TYR A 21 1.05 -8.58 9.82
CA TYR A 21 1.91 -7.41 9.93
C TYR A 21 1.13 -6.31 10.64
N SER A 22 1.62 -5.90 11.81
CA SER A 22 1.01 -4.84 12.61
C SER A 22 1.84 -3.57 12.52
N SER A 23 1.19 -2.44 12.24
CA SER A 23 1.82 -1.12 12.23
C SER A 23 1.10 -0.21 13.22
N PRO A 24 1.83 0.44 14.16
CA PRO A 24 1.21 1.30 15.16
C PRO A 24 0.68 2.59 14.53
N LEU A 25 -0.52 2.99 14.95
CA LEU A 25 -1.18 4.23 14.56
C LEU A 25 -1.13 5.21 15.73
N ARG A 26 -0.69 6.45 15.46
CA ARG A 26 -0.55 7.50 16.47
C ARG A 26 -1.55 8.62 16.24
N SER A 27 -2.31 8.98 17.27
CA SER A 27 -3.34 10.00 17.20
C SER A 27 -2.83 11.32 16.65
N GLY A 28 -3.56 11.90 15.72
CA GLY A 28 -3.20 13.16 15.06
C GLY A 28 -2.04 13.07 14.07
N HIS A 29 -1.49 11.87 13.80
CA HIS A 29 -0.47 11.66 12.79
C HIS A 29 -1.05 10.95 11.57
N LYS A 30 -0.71 11.44 10.38
CA LYS A 30 -1.04 10.78 9.11
C LYS A 30 -0.32 9.44 9.03
N ALA A 31 -1.02 8.40 8.62
CA ALA A 31 -0.46 7.07 8.41
C ALA A 31 -0.80 6.57 7.01
N ALA A 32 0.22 6.07 6.32
CA ALA A 32 0.10 5.39 5.04
C ALA A 32 0.92 4.10 5.09
N ASN A 33 0.26 2.95 4.98
CA ASN A 33 0.91 1.64 4.95
C ASN A 33 0.52 0.93 3.65
N LEU A 34 1.51 0.55 2.85
CA LEU A 34 1.35 -0.25 1.65
C LEU A 34 1.97 -1.62 1.90
N PHE A 35 1.19 -2.68 1.71
CA PHE A 35 1.67 -4.05 1.77
C PHE A 35 1.51 -4.69 0.40
N THR A 36 2.59 -5.15 -0.21
CA THR A 36 2.64 -5.73 -1.56
C THR A 36 3.82 -6.68 -1.70
N GLU A 37 3.69 -7.70 -2.55
CA GLU A 37 4.77 -8.67 -2.80
C GLU A 37 5.86 -8.09 -3.71
N SER A 38 5.46 -7.37 -4.77
CA SER A 38 6.38 -6.76 -5.72
C SER A 38 6.01 -5.32 -6.00
N THR A 39 7.04 -4.50 -6.25
CA THR A 39 6.89 -3.11 -6.63
C THR A 39 7.76 -2.80 -7.83
N VAL A 40 7.19 -2.06 -8.78
CA VAL A 40 7.92 -1.50 -9.91
C VAL A 40 7.79 0.01 -9.85
N TYR A 41 8.91 0.67 -9.55
CA TYR A 41 9.00 2.12 -9.57
C TYR A 41 9.19 2.60 -11.01
N ARG A 42 8.33 3.51 -11.44
CA ARG A 42 8.48 4.20 -12.72
C ARG A 42 8.67 5.68 -12.47
N TYR A 43 9.85 6.18 -12.79
CA TYR A 43 10.17 7.61 -12.71
C TYR A 43 10.01 8.27 -14.08
N MET A 44 9.80 9.59 -14.05
CA MET A 44 10.00 10.43 -15.23
C MET A 44 11.45 10.33 -15.70
N GLU A 45 11.65 10.27 -17.02
CA GLU A 45 12.98 10.18 -17.63
C GLU A 45 13.83 11.42 -17.35
N ASP A 46 13.23 12.62 -17.46
CA ASP A 46 13.90 13.89 -17.14
C ASP A 46 13.14 14.69 -16.06
N PRO A 47 13.46 14.45 -14.78
CA PRO A 47 12.87 15.21 -13.69
C PRO A 47 13.38 16.65 -13.64
N VAL A 48 14.52 16.98 -14.25
CA VAL A 48 15.10 18.34 -14.19
C VAL A 48 14.30 19.29 -15.07
N THR A 49 14.05 18.89 -16.32
CA THR A 49 13.23 19.69 -17.24
C THR A 49 11.80 19.82 -16.73
N SER A 50 11.22 18.73 -16.22
CA SER A 50 9.86 18.73 -15.65
C SER A 50 9.75 19.68 -14.45
N LYS A 51 10.75 19.70 -13.56
CA LYS A 51 10.80 20.65 -12.43
C LYS A 51 10.91 22.10 -12.90
N LYS A 52 11.73 22.39 -13.91
CA LYS A 52 11.87 23.75 -14.47
C LYS A 52 10.56 24.21 -15.09
N TRP A 53 9.93 23.37 -15.91
CA TRP A 53 8.63 23.65 -16.51
C TRP A 53 7.57 23.90 -15.44
N PHE A 54 7.49 23.04 -14.42
CA PHE A 54 6.50 23.17 -13.35
C PHE A 54 6.63 24.50 -12.61
N LYS A 55 7.87 24.88 -12.25
CA LYS A 55 8.14 26.18 -11.60
C LYS A 55 7.77 27.37 -12.48
N ALA A 56 8.04 27.29 -13.79
CA ALA A 56 7.73 28.36 -14.73
C ALA A 56 6.22 28.50 -15.01
N ASN A 57 5.42 27.44 -14.80
CA ASN A 57 4.00 27.42 -15.13
C ASN A 57 3.08 27.46 -13.90
N THR A 58 3.62 27.52 -12.69
CA THR A 58 2.83 27.58 -11.45
C THR A 58 1.79 28.70 -11.47
N ASP A 59 2.19 29.89 -11.94
CA ASP A 59 1.28 31.05 -11.99
C ASP A 59 0.14 30.86 -13.00
N ASN A 60 0.40 30.19 -14.12
CA ASN A 60 -0.62 29.87 -15.13
C ASN A 60 -1.64 28.86 -14.60
N VAL A 61 -1.17 27.82 -13.92
CA VAL A 61 -2.04 26.81 -13.30
C VAL A 61 -2.96 27.47 -12.26
N LEU A 62 -2.40 28.36 -11.42
CA LEU A 62 -3.21 29.11 -10.46
C LEU A 62 -4.20 30.04 -11.15
N ALA A 63 -3.81 30.75 -12.21
CA ALA A 63 -4.74 31.63 -12.93
C ALA A 63 -5.98 30.88 -13.45
N ILE A 64 -5.83 29.62 -13.86
CA ILE A 64 -6.93 28.79 -14.40
C ILE A 64 -7.77 28.19 -13.27
N TYR A 65 -7.14 27.55 -12.28
CA TYR A 65 -7.85 26.68 -11.33
C TYR A 65 -8.13 27.33 -9.97
N LYS A 66 -7.52 28.47 -9.65
CA LYS A 66 -7.69 29.13 -8.34
C LYS A 66 -9.12 29.61 -8.10
N ALA A 67 -9.81 30.06 -9.14
CA ALA A 67 -11.19 30.55 -9.02
C ALA A 67 -12.16 29.46 -8.57
N GLU A 68 -11.98 28.23 -9.06
CA GLU A 68 -12.86 27.09 -8.78
C GLU A 68 -12.47 26.35 -7.50
N HIS A 69 -11.17 26.16 -7.25
CA HIS A 69 -10.70 25.24 -6.21
C HIS A 69 -10.01 25.90 -5.01
N ARG A 70 -9.87 27.23 -4.99
CA ARG A 70 -9.18 28.00 -3.92
C ARG A 70 -7.76 27.51 -3.61
N ILE A 71 -7.09 26.93 -4.59
CA ILE A 71 -5.73 26.40 -4.46
C ILE A 71 -4.69 27.51 -4.30
N THR A 72 -3.69 27.27 -3.43
CA THR A 72 -2.52 28.15 -3.29
C THR A 72 -1.27 27.51 -3.91
N LYS A 73 -0.13 28.22 -3.89
CA LYS A 73 1.14 27.68 -4.42
C LYS A 73 1.61 26.47 -3.62
N GLU A 74 1.30 26.46 -2.33
CA GLU A 74 1.69 25.44 -1.37
C GLU A 74 0.91 24.12 -1.56
N ASP A 75 -0.24 24.19 -2.24
CA ASP A 75 -1.08 23.03 -2.56
C ASP A 75 -0.67 22.32 -3.86
N LEU A 76 0.28 22.88 -4.61
CA LEU A 76 0.69 22.37 -5.92
C LEU A 76 1.89 21.41 -5.79
N TYR A 77 1.71 20.19 -6.28
CA TYR A 77 2.74 19.15 -6.26
C TYR A 77 3.06 18.63 -7.66
N LEU A 78 4.35 18.40 -7.91
CA LEU A 78 4.82 17.70 -9.10
C LEU A 78 5.05 16.22 -8.76
N VAL A 79 4.26 15.34 -9.37
CA VAL A 79 4.44 13.89 -9.27
C VAL A 79 5.52 13.46 -10.27
N ILE A 80 6.68 13.01 -9.76
CA ILE A 80 7.84 12.63 -10.58
C ILE A 80 7.91 11.13 -10.89
N GLY A 81 7.01 10.34 -10.33
CA GLY A 81 7.02 8.90 -10.49
C GLY A 81 5.78 8.25 -9.91
N THR A 82 5.59 7.01 -10.32
CA THR A 82 4.49 6.15 -9.89
C THR A 82 5.05 4.83 -9.41
N LEU A 83 4.34 4.22 -8.46
CA LEU A 83 4.62 2.88 -7.99
C LEU A 83 3.54 1.95 -8.53
N LYS A 84 3.95 0.93 -9.28
CA LYS A 84 3.05 -0.14 -9.73
C LYS A 84 3.21 -1.36 -8.81
N ALA A 85 2.09 -1.89 -8.35
CA ALA A 85 2.01 -3.11 -7.56
C ALA A 85 0.90 -4.01 -8.15
N GLN A 86 1.14 -5.32 -8.26
CA GLN A 86 0.16 -6.26 -8.83
C GLN A 86 -0.88 -6.70 -7.78
N ASP A 87 -0.45 -7.00 -6.56
CA ASP A 87 -1.31 -7.43 -5.45
C ASP A 87 -0.95 -6.64 -4.19
N TYR A 88 -1.79 -5.67 -3.83
CA TYR A 88 -1.50 -4.78 -2.71
C TYR A 88 -2.70 -4.53 -1.79
N ALA A 89 -2.41 -4.32 -0.51
CA ALA A 89 -3.32 -3.75 0.47
C ALA A 89 -2.79 -2.38 0.89
N LEU A 90 -3.67 -1.39 0.94
CA LEU A 90 -3.32 -0.01 1.26
C LEU A 90 -4.21 0.50 2.39
N PHE A 91 -3.57 1.02 3.44
CA PHE A 91 -4.23 1.77 4.49
C PHE A 91 -3.73 3.21 4.44
N ILE A 92 -4.63 4.16 4.17
CA ILE A 92 -4.36 5.59 4.26
C ILE A 92 -5.38 6.19 5.21
N ASN A 93 -4.90 6.83 6.27
CA ASN A 93 -5.76 7.63 7.13
C ASN A 93 -5.03 8.91 7.56
N HIS A 94 -5.78 10.02 7.54
CA HIS A 94 -5.32 11.33 7.95
C HIS A 94 -5.58 11.60 9.43
N GLU A 95 -6.61 10.98 10.01
CA GLU A 95 -7.01 11.15 11.40
C GLU A 95 -7.52 9.81 11.97
N HIS A 96 -6.82 9.29 12.96
CA HIS A 96 -7.24 8.11 13.70
C HIS A 96 -6.92 8.28 15.18
N PRO A 97 -7.68 7.65 16.10
CA PRO A 97 -7.24 7.47 17.47
C PRO A 97 -5.98 6.59 17.52
N ASN A 98 -5.31 6.56 18.67
CA ASN A 98 -4.20 5.62 18.88
C ASN A 98 -4.68 4.17 18.66
N GLY A 99 -3.90 3.37 17.94
CA GLY A 99 -4.29 2.01 17.63
C GLY A 99 -3.23 1.24 16.84
N GLN A 100 -3.66 0.19 16.17
CA GLN A 100 -2.81 -0.60 15.27
C GLN A 100 -3.60 -0.95 14.01
N VAL A 101 -2.92 -0.94 12.86
CA VAL A 101 -3.44 -1.56 11.64
C VAL A 101 -2.81 -2.92 11.46
N ASN A 102 -3.63 -3.93 11.16
CA ASN A 102 -3.21 -5.31 10.98
C ASN A 102 -3.46 -5.74 9.54
N PHE A 103 -2.38 -6.15 8.85
CA PHE A 103 -2.44 -6.77 7.54
C PHE A 103 -2.29 -8.27 7.69
N ASN A 104 -3.36 -9.00 7.41
CA ASN A 104 -3.37 -10.46 7.45
C ASN A 104 -3.08 -11.00 6.05
N VAL A 105 -2.01 -11.78 5.91
CA VAL A 105 -1.55 -12.37 4.66
C VAL A 105 -1.71 -13.88 4.75
N PHE A 106 -2.42 -14.45 3.77
CA PHE A 106 -2.71 -15.87 3.69
C PHE A 106 -2.02 -16.47 2.45
N SER A 107 -1.21 -17.51 2.64
CA SER A 107 -0.62 -18.25 1.53
C SER A 107 -1.59 -19.33 1.04
N ALA A 108 -2.37 -18.98 0.02
CA ALA A 108 -3.33 -19.82 -0.69
C ALA A 108 -4.56 -20.31 0.12
N MET A 109 -5.72 -20.22 -0.54
CA MET A 109 -6.95 -20.87 -0.14
C MET A 109 -6.80 -22.36 -0.46
N ARG A 110 -6.61 -23.21 0.55
CA ARG A 110 -6.92 -24.64 0.39
C ARG A 110 -8.38 -24.82 0.75
N ASN A 111 -9.14 -25.47 -0.14
CA ASN A 111 -10.53 -25.87 0.12
C ASN A 111 -10.62 -26.47 1.53
N GLY A 112 -11.34 -25.79 2.43
CA GLY A 112 -11.54 -26.23 3.82
C GLY A 112 -11.05 -25.27 4.91
N CYS A 113 -10.33 -24.19 4.59
CA CYS A 113 -10.09 -23.11 5.56
C CYS A 113 -11.11 -21.96 5.35
N PRO A 114 -11.90 -21.61 6.39
CA PRO A 114 -12.93 -20.55 6.31
C PRO A 114 -12.34 -19.15 6.16
#